data_AF-A0A7X6RND1-F1
#
_entry.id   AF-A0A7X6RND1-F1
#
_cell.length_a   1.000
_cell.length_b   1.000
_cell.length_c   1.000
_cell.angle_alpha   90.00
_cell.angle_beta   90.00
_cell.angle_gamma   90.00
#
_symmetry.space_group_name_H-M   'P 1'
#
loop_
_entity.id
_entity.type
_entity.pdbx_description
1 polymer ?
#
loop_
_entity_poly.entity_id
_entity_poly.type
_entity_poly.pdbx_seq_one_letter_code
_entity_poly.pdbx_strand_id
1 'polypeptide(L)'
;MMTAHPPTSNGDDFAGFAEAKRLLSCHQGRTRTLERLAITDFFDDEAVVAVHVNNIARADRDFLTAFDAEGRRAGSDVLYTDEPGQHLDLTPEFDHLVTGLDVRAGSELAALADAEEGWIIDMEVLRGYDPIADRRGTQKAMVLAHLADMLDAGEARGFILGSPEPPDEDRGTRDS
;
A
#
# COMPACT_ATOMS: atom_id res chain seq x y z
N MET A 1 20.24 -49.25 -14.13
CA MET A 1 18.91 -48.81 -13.64
C MET A 1 19.07 -47.36 -13.21
N MET A 2 18.82 -46.42 -14.13
CA MET A 2 18.89 -44.98 -13.87
C MET A 2 17.49 -44.52 -13.49
N THR A 3 17.28 -44.14 -12.23
CA THR A 3 16.07 -43.45 -11.80
C THR A 3 16.14 -42.02 -12.30
N ALA A 4 15.46 -41.75 -13.42
CA ALA A 4 15.18 -40.39 -13.85
C ALA A 4 14.23 -39.75 -12.82
N HIS A 5 14.71 -38.75 -12.09
CA HIS A 5 13.83 -37.84 -11.37
C HIS A 5 13.06 -37.01 -12.41
N PRO A 6 11.74 -36.83 -12.25
CA PRO A 6 11.02 -35.88 -13.08
C PRO A 6 11.57 -34.48 -12.79
N PRO A 7 11.69 -33.60 -13.80
CA PRO A 7 11.96 -32.20 -13.51
C PRO A 7 10.81 -31.69 -12.64
N THR A 8 11.16 -31.23 -11.44
CA THR A 8 10.28 -30.40 -10.64
C THR A 8 9.90 -29.22 -11.52
N SER A 9 8.62 -29.17 -11.90
CA SER A 9 7.93 -27.99 -12.40
C SER A 9 8.26 -26.84 -11.45
N ASN A 10 9.27 -26.04 -11.78
CA ASN A 10 9.45 -24.73 -11.19
C ASN A 10 8.19 -23.95 -11.57
N GLY A 11 7.32 -23.73 -10.59
CA GLY A 11 6.08 -23.01 -10.79
C GLY A 11 6.37 -21.67 -11.41
N ASP A 12 5.68 -21.37 -12.50
CA ASP A 12 5.47 -20.02 -12.99
C ASP A 12 4.81 -19.19 -11.87
N ASP A 13 5.62 -18.60 -11.00
CA ASP A 13 5.17 -17.52 -10.14
C ASP A 13 4.87 -16.33 -11.07
N PHE A 14 3.58 -16.10 -11.33
CA PHE A 14 3.08 -14.94 -12.08
C PHE A 14 3.68 -13.63 -11.51
N ALA A 15 4.56 -12.97 -12.27
CA ALA A 15 5.33 -11.83 -11.78
C ALA A 15 4.45 -10.67 -11.27
N GLY A 16 3.37 -10.33 -11.97
CA GLY A 16 2.42 -9.31 -11.57
C GLY A 16 1.38 -9.78 -10.57
N PHE A 17 1.28 -11.07 -10.24
CA PHE A 17 0.61 -11.49 -9.00
C PHE A 17 1.38 -10.98 -7.78
N ALA A 18 2.72 -11.09 -7.80
CA ALA A 18 3.54 -10.55 -6.71
C ALA A 18 3.42 -9.03 -6.59
N GLU A 19 3.43 -8.32 -7.72
CA GLU A 19 3.24 -6.87 -7.73
C GLU A 19 1.81 -6.46 -7.32
N ALA A 20 0.78 -7.14 -7.82
CA ALA A 20 -0.60 -6.89 -7.41
C ALA A 20 -0.81 -7.16 -5.91
N LYS A 21 -0.17 -8.21 -5.37
CA LYS A 21 -0.18 -8.50 -3.94
C LYS A 21 0.53 -7.40 -3.14
N ARG A 22 1.68 -6.90 -3.63
CA ARG A 22 2.39 -5.78 -3.01
C ARG A 22 1.52 -4.52 -2.98
N LEU A 23 0.92 -4.16 -4.11
CA LEU A 23 0.00 -3.01 -4.23
C LEU A 23 -1.19 -3.12 -3.27
N LEU A 24 -1.79 -4.31 -3.18
CA LEU A 24 -2.88 -4.58 -2.26
C LEU A 24 -2.44 -4.45 -0.80
N SER A 25 -1.29 -5.01 -0.43
CA SER A 25 -0.74 -4.88 0.92
C SER A 25 -0.47 -3.42 1.29
N CYS A 26 0.10 -2.62 0.38
CA CYS A 26 0.31 -1.19 0.61
C CYS A 26 -1.02 -0.44 0.80
N HIS A 27 -2.03 -0.73 -0.03
CA HIS A 27 -3.37 -0.15 0.13
C HIS A 27 -4.03 -0.52 1.46
N GLN A 28 -3.88 -1.77 1.89
CA GLN A 28 -4.37 -2.22 3.19
C GLN A 28 -3.63 -1.53 4.34
N GLY A 29 -2.31 -1.31 4.22
CA GLY A 29 -1.54 -0.52 5.18
C GLY A 29 -2.07 0.90 5.31
N ARG A 30 -2.20 1.63 4.19
CA ARG A 30 -2.73 3.01 4.18
C ARG A 30 -4.14 3.10 4.78
N THR A 31 -5.02 2.19 4.38
CA THR A 31 -6.40 2.14 4.89
C THR A 31 -6.41 1.88 6.40
N ARG A 32 -5.60 0.94 6.87
CA ARG A 32 -5.47 0.63 8.29
C ARG A 32 -4.97 1.82 9.09
N THR A 33 -3.93 2.52 8.63
CA THR A 33 -3.41 3.72 9.30
C THR A 33 -4.50 4.77 9.45
N LEU A 34 -5.25 5.05 8.38
CA LEU A 34 -6.38 5.97 8.45
C LEU A 34 -7.42 5.52 9.49
N GLU A 35 -7.93 4.29 9.36
CA GLU A 35 -9.01 3.77 10.21
C GLU A 35 -8.60 3.74 11.69
N ARG A 36 -7.35 3.40 11.98
CA ARG A 36 -6.82 3.30 13.34
C ARG A 36 -6.56 4.65 13.97
N LEU A 37 -6.07 5.64 13.21
CA LEU A 37 -5.90 6.98 13.75
C LEU A 37 -7.23 7.71 13.89
N ALA A 38 -8.20 7.46 12.99
CA ALA A 38 -9.52 8.08 13.01
C ALA A 38 -10.37 7.70 14.25
N ILE A 39 -10.01 6.65 15.00
CA ILE A 39 -10.67 6.32 16.27
C ILE A 39 -10.03 7.02 17.49
N THR A 40 -8.93 7.74 17.30
CA THR A 40 -8.25 8.51 18.35
C THR A 40 -8.72 9.97 18.34
N ASP A 41 -8.62 10.65 19.48
CA ASP A 41 -8.90 12.09 19.57
C ASP A 41 -7.89 12.94 18.76
N PHE A 42 -6.77 12.36 18.31
CA PHE A 42 -5.74 13.06 17.54
C PHE A 42 -6.16 13.37 16.11
N PHE A 43 -7.05 12.57 15.51
CA PHE A 43 -7.40 12.72 14.10
C PHE A 43 -8.23 13.97 13.81
N ASP A 44 -9.06 14.39 14.75
CA ASP A 44 -9.90 15.58 14.62
C ASP A 44 -9.25 16.85 15.23
N ASP A 45 -8.21 16.69 16.05
CA ASP A 45 -7.50 17.82 16.67
C ASP A 45 -6.51 18.46 15.68
N GLU A 46 -6.87 19.60 15.08
CA GLU A 46 -6.03 20.34 14.12
C GLU A 46 -4.69 20.82 14.73
N ALA A 47 -4.57 20.88 16.07
CA ALA A 47 -3.30 21.24 16.71
C ALA A 47 -2.26 20.10 16.62
N VAL A 48 -2.69 18.86 16.40
CA VAL A 48 -1.80 17.71 16.25
C VAL A 48 -1.29 17.63 14.81
N VAL A 49 -0.02 17.96 14.58
CA VAL A 49 0.57 17.88 13.23
C VAL A 49 1.24 16.54 12.96
N ALA A 50 1.64 15.82 14.01
CA ALA A 50 2.36 14.57 13.90
C ALA A 50 1.96 13.57 14.98
N VAL A 51 1.98 12.29 14.62
CA VAL A 51 1.85 11.18 15.58
C VAL A 51 3.02 10.23 15.43
N HIS A 52 3.78 10.05 16.50
CA HIS A 52 4.79 9.00 16.58
C HIS A 52 4.12 7.67 16.96
N VAL A 53 4.40 6.63 16.17
CA VAL A 53 4.04 5.23 16.47
C VAL A 53 5.30 4.52 16.96
N ASN A 54 5.28 4.06 18.20
CA ASN A 54 6.41 3.35 18.79
C ASN A 54 6.39 1.86 18.41
N ASN A 55 7.43 1.41 17.69
CA ASN A 55 7.55 0.03 17.20
C ASN A 55 8.21 -0.95 18.20
N ILE A 56 8.64 -0.47 19.37
CA ILE A 56 9.37 -1.29 20.36
C ILE A 56 8.40 -2.01 21.29
N ALA A 57 7.18 -1.50 21.40
CA ALA A 57 6.35 -1.74 22.56
C ALA A 57 5.23 -2.75 22.28
N ARG A 58 5.62 -4.02 22.15
CA ARG A 58 4.77 -5.23 22.14
C ARG A 58 3.85 -5.39 20.92
N ALA A 59 3.78 -6.63 20.44
CA ALA A 59 2.93 -7.01 19.30
C ALA A 59 1.41 -6.95 19.57
N ASP A 60 0.97 -6.61 20.79
CA ASP A 60 -0.45 -6.57 21.18
C ASP A 60 -1.03 -5.16 21.28
N ARG A 61 -0.23 -4.12 20.98
CA ARG A 61 -0.68 -2.72 21.05
C ARG A 61 0.26 -1.78 20.30
N ASP A 62 -0.29 -0.67 19.81
CA ASP A 62 0.44 0.48 19.27
C ASP A 62 0.46 1.60 20.32
N PHE A 63 1.64 2.10 20.67
CA PHE A 63 1.75 3.29 21.52
C PHE A 63 1.91 4.52 20.65
N LEU A 64 1.02 5.49 20.87
CA LEU A 64 0.93 6.71 20.11
C LEU A 64 1.34 7.90 20.97
N THR A 65 2.14 8.80 20.38
CA THR A 65 2.42 10.11 20.98
C THR A 65 2.15 11.19 19.95
N ALA A 66 1.25 12.10 20.27
CA ALA A 66 0.84 13.21 19.41
C ALA A 66 1.68 14.46 19.70
N PHE A 67 2.00 15.22 18.65
CA PHE A 67 2.83 16.41 18.72
C PHE A 67 2.21 17.61 18.00
N ASP A 68 2.45 18.80 18.56
CA ASP A 68 2.11 20.09 17.95
C ASP A 68 3.16 20.53 16.91
N ALA A 69 2.88 21.65 16.23
CA ALA A 69 3.78 22.25 15.23
C ALA A 69 5.15 22.66 15.78
N GLU A 70 5.27 22.90 17.08
CA GLU A 70 6.55 23.18 17.74
C GLU A 70 7.32 21.91 18.10
N GLY A 71 6.75 20.73 17.85
CA GLY A 71 7.31 19.43 18.21
C GLY A 71 7.22 19.12 19.70
N ARG A 72 6.28 19.75 20.42
CA ARG A 72 5.96 19.46 21.83
C ARG A 72 4.84 18.44 21.89
N ARG A 73 4.88 17.60 22.93
CA ARG A 73 3.86 16.57 23.13
C ARG A 73 2.50 17.19 23.45
N ALA A 74 1.52 16.88 22.60
CA ALA A 74 0.12 17.25 22.78
C ALA A 74 -0.66 16.18 23.56
N GLY A 75 -0.30 14.90 23.40
CA GLY A 75 -0.99 13.80 24.07
C GLY A 75 -0.35 12.43 23.81
N SER A 76 -0.94 11.39 24.39
CA SER A 76 -0.61 9.99 24.08
C SER A 76 -1.82 9.09 24.21
N ASP A 77 -1.81 8.03 23.41
CA ASP A 77 -2.87 7.04 23.37
C ASP A 77 -2.29 5.64 23.14
N VAL A 78 -3.08 4.60 23.36
CA VAL A 78 -2.71 3.21 23.13
C VAL A 78 -3.82 2.51 22.37
N LEU A 79 -3.50 2.03 21.17
CA LEU A 79 -4.42 1.24 20.39
C LEU A 79 -4.11 -0.25 20.56
N TYR A 80 -5.04 -1.01 21.13
CA TYR A 80 -4.90 -2.46 21.25
C TYR A 80 -5.01 -3.14 19.87
N THR A 81 -4.25 -4.23 19.66
CA THR A 81 -4.25 -5.01 18.43
C THR A 81 -4.68 -6.44 18.75
N ASP A 82 -5.99 -6.68 18.70
CA ASP A 82 -6.59 -7.98 19.03
C ASP A 82 -6.48 -8.98 17.88
N GLU A 83 -6.34 -8.50 16.65
CA GLU A 83 -6.26 -9.32 15.45
C GLU A 83 -4.97 -9.07 14.65
N PRO A 84 -4.43 -10.11 13.99
CA PRO A 84 -3.35 -9.95 13.01
C PRO A 84 -3.75 -8.95 11.92
N GLY A 85 -2.95 -7.90 11.75
CA GLY A 85 -3.23 -6.83 10.79
C GLY A 85 -3.94 -5.61 11.36
N GLN A 86 -4.07 -5.47 12.67
CA GLN A 86 -4.46 -4.21 13.31
C GLN A 86 -3.27 -3.32 13.70
N HIS A 87 -2.06 -3.91 13.76
CA HIS A 87 -0.82 -3.20 14.09
C HIS A 87 -0.50 -2.11 13.07
N LEU A 88 0.01 -0.98 13.55
CA LEU A 88 0.41 0.15 12.73
C LEU A 88 1.85 0.02 12.24
N ASP A 89 2.01 -0.80 11.20
CA ASP A 89 3.26 -0.90 10.45
C ASP A 89 3.57 0.41 9.70
N LEU A 90 4.87 0.66 9.45
CA LEU A 90 5.33 1.78 8.64
C LEU A 90 4.56 1.85 7.33
N THR A 91 3.89 2.98 7.10
CA THR A 91 3.22 3.30 5.85
C THR A 91 3.92 4.51 5.23
N PRO A 92 4.85 4.30 4.29
CA PRO A 92 5.75 5.34 3.80
C PRO A 92 5.03 6.59 3.28
N GLU A 93 3.85 6.44 2.71
CA GLU A 93 3.06 7.55 2.15
C GLU A 93 2.65 8.59 3.20
N PHE A 94 2.67 8.23 4.48
CA PHE A 94 2.38 9.11 5.60
C PHE A 94 3.59 9.41 6.47
N ASP A 95 4.76 8.83 6.16
CA ASP A 95 5.95 9.02 6.97
C ASP A 95 6.57 10.41 6.73
N HIS A 96 6.99 11.06 7.81
CA HIS A 96 7.57 12.40 7.80
C HIS A 96 8.75 12.58 6.84
N LEU A 97 9.57 11.54 6.61
CA LEU A 97 10.71 11.61 5.68
C LEU A 97 10.24 11.66 4.21
N VAL A 98 9.11 11.03 3.92
CA VAL A 98 8.53 10.99 2.57
C VAL A 98 7.68 12.22 2.31
N THR A 99 6.89 12.65 3.30
CA THR A 99 6.04 13.85 3.16
C THR A 99 6.84 15.15 3.25
N GLY A 100 8.02 15.11 3.88
CA GLY A 100 8.86 16.29 4.08
C GLY A 100 8.36 17.19 5.21
N LEU A 101 7.65 16.62 6.19
CA LEU A 101 7.19 17.33 7.38
C LEU A 101 8.38 18.01 8.09
N ASP A 102 8.25 19.31 8.35
CA ASP A 102 9.30 20.09 9.03
C ASP A 102 9.32 19.78 10.53
N VAL A 103 10.24 18.92 10.93
CA VAL A 103 10.47 18.59 12.34
C VAL A 103 11.43 19.60 12.95
N ARG A 104 10.91 20.45 13.83
CA ARG A 104 11.70 21.49 14.51
C ARG A 104 12.87 20.88 15.28
N ALA A 105 14.09 21.23 14.89
CA ALA A 105 15.30 20.78 15.57
C ALA A 105 15.31 21.12 17.08
N GLY A 106 15.72 20.15 17.90
CA GLY A 106 15.77 20.29 19.36
C GLY A 106 14.42 20.18 20.07
N SER A 107 13.34 19.84 19.35
CA SER A 107 12.05 19.50 19.93
C SER A 107 12.01 18.05 20.45
N GLU A 108 10.95 17.70 21.18
CA GLU A 108 10.73 16.31 21.61
C GLU A 108 10.50 15.39 20.41
N LEU A 109 9.77 15.86 19.40
CA LEU A 109 9.56 15.13 18.15
C LEU A 109 10.88 14.87 17.40
N ALA A 110 11.79 15.85 17.36
CA ALA A 110 13.11 15.68 16.73
C ALA A 110 13.94 14.59 17.41
N ALA A 111 13.91 14.53 18.75
CA ALA A 111 14.61 13.50 19.49
C ALA A 111 14.08 12.08 19.17
N LEU A 112 12.77 11.94 18.89
CA LEU A 112 12.18 10.67 18.47
C LEU A 112 12.50 10.33 17.01
N ALA A 113 12.53 11.32 16.12
CA ALA A 113 12.93 11.13 14.73
C ALA A 113 14.36 10.57 14.63
N ASP A 114 15.27 11.02 15.50
CA ASP A 114 16.65 10.56 15.57
C ASP A 114 16.84 9.19 16.24
N ALA A 115 15.86 8.73 17.04
CA ALA A 115 16.00 7.53 17.85
C ALA A 115 15.88 6.22 17.05
N GLU A 116 15.38 6.27 15.81
CA GLU A 116 15.01 5.08 14.99
C GLU A 116 13.96 4.15 15.67
N GLU A 117 13.34 4.62 16.75
CA GLU A 117 12.41 3.86 17.60
C GLU A 117 10.96 4.05 17.17
N GLY A 118 10.62 3.63 15.95
CA GLY A 118 9.27 3.78 15.39
C GLY A 118 9.24 4.61 14.12
N TRP A 119 8.08 5.22 13.85
CA TRP A 119 7.90 6.10 12.69
C TRP A 119 6.94 7.25 13.02
N ILE A 120 6.98 8.31 12.21
CA ILE A 120 6.23 9.54 12.47
C ILE A 120 5.25 9.74 11.32
N ILE A 121 3.97 9.75 11.67
CA ILE A 121 2.85 10.01 10.77
C ILE A 121 2.66 11.52 10.66
N ASP A 122 2.66 12.02 9.44
CA ASP A 122 2.19 13.35 9.08
C ASP A 122 0.66 13.39 9.07
N MET A 123 0.08 14.11 10.04
CA MET A 123 -1.37 14.16 10.22
C MET A 123 -2.07 15.05 9.19
N GLU A 124 -1.36 15.99 8.55
CA GLU A 124 -1.94 16.79 7.47
C GLU A 124 -2.18 15.91 6.24
N VAL A 125 -1.17 15.13 5.85
CA VAL A 125 -1.27 14.19 4.72
C VAL A 125 -2.28 13.08 5.01
N LEU A 126 -2.30 12.54 6.23
CA LEU A 126 -3.27 11.51 6.61
C LEU A 126 -4.72 12.03 6.56
N ARG A 127 -4.99 13.26 7.03
CA ARG A 127 -6.34 13.86 6.96
C ARG A 127 -6.76 14.22 5.54
N GLY A 128 -5.80 14.59 4.69
CA GLY A 128 -6.04 14.86 3.27
C GLY A 128 -6.20 13.61 2.40
N TYR A 129 -5.97 12.41 2.96
CA TYR A 129 -6.02 11.15 2.21
C TYR A 129 -7.45 10.77 1.80
N ASP A 130 -7.66 10.50 0.51
CA ASP A 130 -8.93 10.04 -0.04
C ASP A 130 -8.91 8.50 -0.24
N PRO A 131 -9.56 7.72 0.65
CA PRO A 131 -9.57 6.26 0.57
C PRO A 131 -10.30 5.73 -0.68
N ILE A 132 -11.28 6.49 -1.20
CA ILE A 132 -12.03 6.09 -2.40
C ILE A 132 -11.16 6.26 -3.64
N ALA A 133 -10.44 7.38 -3.74
CA ALA A 133 -9.49 7.60 -4.82
C ALA A 133 -8.35 6.58 -4.78
N ASP A 134 -7.77 6.30 -3.61
CA ASP A 134 -6.67 5.34 -3.48
C ASP A 134 -7.10 3.92 -3.86
N ARG A 135 -8.29 3.48 -3.43
CA ARG A 135 -8.83 2.18 -3.84
C ARG A 135 -8.95 2.07 -5.35
N ARG A 136 -9.49 3.09 -6.02
CA ARG A 136 -9.62 3.11 -7.49
C ARG A 136 -8.26 3.13 -8.17
N GLY A 137 -7.29 3.89 -7.65
CA GLY A 137 -5.92 3.94 -8.15
C GLY A 137 -5.23 2.58 -8.05
N THR A 138 -5.34 1.95 -6.88
CA THR A 138 -4.77 0.62 -6.60
C THR A 138 -5.38 -0.44 -7.51
N GLN A 139 -6.72 -0.48 -7.67
CA GLN A 139 -7.38 -1.42 -8.58
C GLN A 139 -6.89 -1.29 -10.02
N LYS A 140 -6.73 -0.05 -10.52
CA LYS A 140 -6.18 0.20 -11.85
C LYS A 140 -4.73 -0.27 -11.96
N ALA A 141 -3.89 0.02 -10.97
CA ALA A 141 -2.49 -0.38 -10.95
C ALA A 141 -2.34 -1.92 -10.95
N MET A 142 -3.16 -2.63 -10.16
CA MET A 142 -3.17 -4.10 -10.14
C MET A 142 -3.56 -4.69 -11.50
N VAL A 143 -4.58 -4.13 -12.17
CA VAL A 143 -4.97 -4.58 -13.52
C VAL A 143 -3.84 -4.33 -14.52
N LEU A 144 -3.19 -3.17 -14.46
CA LEU A 144 -2.06 -2.86 -15.35
C LEU A 144 -0.85 -3.78 -15.11
N ALA A 145 -0.55 -4.11 -13.85
CA ALA A 145 0.50 -5.08 -13.52
C ALA A 145 0.19 -6.45 -14.15
N HIS A 146 -1.06 -6.90 -14.05
CA HIS A 146 -1.48 -8.15 -14.66
C HIS A 146 -1.43 -8.13 -16.21
N LEU A 147 -1.81 -7.01 -16.83
CA LEU A 147 -1.73 -6.86 -18.29
C LEU A 147 -0.28 -6.83 -18.81
N ALA A 148 0.64 -6.23 -18.06
CA ALA A 148 2.07 -6.25 -18.39
C ALA A 148 2.58 -7.69 -18.45
N ASP A 149 2.21 -8.54 -17.48
CA ASP A 149 2.57 -9.96 -17.50
C ASP A 149 2.00 -10.70 -18.71
N MET A 150 0.72 -10.48 -19.04
CA MET A 150 0.08 -11.13 -20.18
C MET A 150 0.75 -10.76 -21.50
N LEU A 151 1.28 -9.53 -21.60
CA LEU A 151 2.05 -9.08 -22.75
C LEU A 151 3.40 -9.78 -22.83
N ASP A 152 4.11 -9.88 -21.72
CA ASP A 152 5.41 -10.55 -21.63
C ASP A 152 5.29 -12.07 -21.88
N ALA A 153 4.19 -12.69 -21.46
CA ALA A 153 3.87 -14.10 -21.73
C ALA A 153 3.39 -14.37 -23.18
N GLY A 154 3.15 -13.33 -23.98
CA GLY A 154 2.63 -13.45 -25.34
C GLY A 154 1.15 -13.85 -25.44
N GLU A 155 0.42 -13.83 -24.32
CA GLU A 155 -1.00 -14.20 -24.20
C GLU A 155 -1.94 -13.01 -24.49
N ALA A 156 -1.44 -11.78 -24.45
CA ALA A 156 -2.23 -10.57 -24.69
C ALA A 156 -2.60 -10.30 -26.16
N ARG A 157 -2.28 -11.22 -27.10
CA ARG A 157 -2.49 -11.02 -28.54
C ARG A 157 -3.96 -10.76 -28.94
N GLY A 158 -4.93 -11.20 -28.13
CA GLY A 158 -6.37 -10.96 -28.39
C GLY A 158 -6.94 -9.65 -27.82
N PHE A 159 -6.20 -8.94 -26.96
CA PHE A 159 -6.67 -7.69 -26.34
C PHE A 159 -6.19 -6.43 -27.07
N ILE A 160 -5.01 -6.48 -27.71
CA ILE A 160 -4.42 -5.33 -28.42
C ILE A 160 -4.84 -5.28 -29.89
N LEU A 161 -5.06 -6.43 -30.52
CA LEU A 161 -5.55 -6.53 -31.88
C LEU A 161 -6.99 -7.00 -31.77
N GLY A 162 -7.95 -6.10 -31.96
CA GLY A 162 -9.36 -6.48 -32.06
C GLY A 162 -9.50 -7.70 -32.95
N SER A 163 -10.30 -8.68 -32.52
CA SER A 163 -10.48 -9.96 -33.19
C SER A 163 -10.49 -9.75 -34.71
N PRO A 164 -9.60 -10.38 -35.48
CA PRO A 164 -9.73 -10.36 -36.92
C PRO A 164 -11.11 -10.94 -37.22
N GLU A 165 -11.97 -10.10 -37.76
CA GLU A 165 -13.27 -10.47 -38.31
C GLU A 165 -13.02 -11.71 -39.18
N PRO A 166 -13.73 -12.83 -38.95
CA PRO A 166 -13.52 -14.02 -39.76
C PRO A 166 -13.77 -13.62 -41.22
N PRO A 167 -12.88 -13.98 -42.16
CA PRO A 167 -13.07 -13.60 -43.55
C PRO A 167 -14.43 -14.13 -43.99
N ASP A 168 -15.28 -13.23 -44.50
CA ASP A 168 -16.51 -13.59 -45.18
C ASP A 168 -16.16 -14.67 -46.20
N GLU A 169 -16.62 -15.90 -45.95
CA GLU A 169 -16.59 -16.95 -46.95
C GLU A 169 -17.37 -16.45 -48.15
N ASP A 170 -16.62 -16.19 -49.22
CA ASP A 170 -17.00 -15.92 -50.59
C ASP A 170 -18.31 -16.62 -50.99
N ARG A 171 -19.44 -15.96 -50.75
CA ARG A 171 -20.73 -16.31 -51.35
C ARG A 171 -20.86 -15.58 -52.68
N GLY A 172 -20.02 -15.95 -53.63
CA GLY A 172 -19.99 -15.30 -54.92
C GLY A 172 -19.36 -16.12 -56.02
N THR A 173 -19.95 -17.26 -56.40
CA THR A 173 -20.19 -17.65 -57.82
C THR A 173 -20.74 -19.07 -57.91
N ARG A 174 -21.99 -19.19 -58.38
CA ARG A 174 -22.44 -20.36 -59.15
C ARG A 174 -22.92 -19.83 -60.49
N ASP A 175 -22.00 -19.81 -61.45
CA ASP A 175 -22.34 -19.74 -62.87
C ASP A 175 -22.45 -21.15 -63.43
N SER A 176 -23.61 -21.43 -64.05
CA SER A 176 -23.90 -22.27 -65.22
C SER A 176 -25.17 -23.10 -65.04
#